data_AF-A0A9D3SY73-F1
#
_entry.id   AF-A0A9D3SY73-F1
#
_cell.length_a   1.000
_cell.length_b   1.000
_cell.length_c   1.000
_cell.angle_alpha   90.00
_cell.angle_beta   90.00
_cell.angle_gamma   90.00
#
_symmetry.space_group_name_H-M   'P 1'
#
loop_
_entity.id
_entity.type
_entity.pdbx_description
1 polymer ?
#
loop_
_entity_poly.entity_id
_entity_poly.type
_entity_poly.pdbx_seq_one_letter_code
_entity_poly.pdbx_strand_id
1 'polypeptide(L)'
;MVAMTKKVKTFEIIFNDPSKVYYCSGDKVAGKIVVEVSEVTRVSAVKVIGVGSAKVEYMKGKQRCREEMEYLKYEETLRLDDQPADTDGSVILRPGNKYEYSFGFELPVQGQLVSSYKGKFGYVQYYVRALMERPAQPALECKKHFEVEEPLDVNTPDLMSPTGGMKEKKVTCMFIPDGQVSLNAKIDRKGFCEGEDICIDAKFENTCSRIVVPKAAIIAKQIYQANGRTKVFRQKLSSVRGNHIISGMCDAWQGKTIRVPKIKPSILGCNIIRVEYALMIYMHIPGSDKLVLELPLVIGSGTSSGMSSRTNSMSSQDGSQASNSWVSLRMPSAPPSYCDITRDCRLDTPLTPLLDDYDGGDSPIFMNAPAFQFPPLPAYSEVDEEYNGNARMMPVC
;
A
#
# COMPACT_ATOMS: atom_id res chain seq x y z
N MET A 1 -27.00 -6.69 36.02
CA MET A 1 -25.89 -7.61 36.36
C MET A 1 -25.96 -8.76 35.36
N VAL A 2 -25.14 -8.74 34.31
CA VAL A 2 -25.23 -9.70 33.19
C VAL A 2 -24.40 -10.93 33.56
N ALA A 3 -25.06 -12.09 33.65
CA ALA A 3 -24.46 -13.35 34.08
C ALA A 3 -23.30 -13.76 33.15
N MET A 4 -22.08 -13.74 33.69
CA MET A 4 -20.91 -14.30 33.03
C MET A 4 -21.02 -15.83 33.01
N THR A 5 -21.46 -16.41 31.91
CA THR A 5 -21.35 -17.87 31.68
C THR A 5 -20.06 -18.17 30.92
N LYS A 6 -18.90 -17.92 31.55
CA LYS A 6 -17.61 -18.45 31.05
C LYS A 6 -17.33 -19.79 31.73
N LYS A 7 -17.85 -20.87 31.13
CA LYS A 7 -17.69 -22.26 31.60
C LYS A 7 -16.67 -23.08 30.78
N VAL A 8 -15.95 -22.43 29.87
CA VAL A 8 -14.89 -23.03 29.03
C VAL A 8 -13.62 -22.24 29.26
N LYS A 9 -12.52 -22.96 29.53
CA LYS A 9 -11.21 -22.38 29.84
C LYS A 9 -10.54 -21.86 28.57
N THR A 10 -10.54 -22.68 27.52
CA THR A 10 -9.92 -22.37 26.23
C THR A 10 -10.83 -22.84 25.10
N PHE A 11 -11.08 -21.97 24.11
CA PHE A 11 -11.79 -22.31 22.88
C PHE A 11 -11.19 -21.50 21.73
N GLU A 12 -10.20 -22.05 21.05
CA GLU A 12 -9.40 -21.32 20.06
C GLU A 12 -9.12 -22.12 18.80
N ILE A 13 -8.96 -21.40 17.68
CA ILE A 13 -8.57 -21.96 16.40
C ILE A 13 -7.05 -21.76 16.25
N ILE A 14 -6.34 -22.83 15.90
CA ILE A 14 -4.91 -22.81 15.62
C ILE A 14 -4.70 -23.32 14.19
N PHE A 15 -4.12 -22.50 13.32
CA PHE A 15 -3.75 -22.95 11.98
C PHE A 15 -2.46 -23.77 12.06
N ASN A 16 -2.33 -24.78 11.19
CA ASN A 16 -1.12 -25.62 11.14
C ASN A 16 0.13 -24.81 10.79
N ASP A 17 -0.02 -23.82 9.91
CA ASP A 17 1.04 -22.87 9.58
C ASP A 17 0.66 -21.46 10.06
N PRO A 18 1.06 -21.06 11.27
CA PRO A 18 0.81 -19.71 11.78
C PRO A 18 1.71 -18.65 11.13
N SER A 19 2.78 -19.05 10.42
CA SER A 19 3.73 -18.14 9.78
C SER A 19 3.32 -17.77 8.36
N LYS A 20 2.43 -18.55 7.74
CA LYS A 20 1.89 -18.28 6.42
C LYS A 20 1.13 -16.96 6.39
N VAL A 21 1.67 -16.01 5.63
CA VAL A 21 1.15 -14.64 5.55
C VAL A 21 -0.13 -14.57 4.73
N TYR A 22 -0.23 -15.34 3.65
CA TYR A 22 -1.38 -15.35 2.75
C TYR A 22 -1.61 -16.74 2.15
N TYR A 23 -2.86 -17.00 1.78
CA TYR A 23 -3.29 -18.19 1.04
C TYR A 23 -3.67 -17.81 -0.39
N CYS A 24 -3.44 -18.72 -1.33
CA CYS A 24 -3.83 -18.57 -2.72
C CYS A 24 -4.94 -19.55 -3.10
N SER A 25 -5.55 -19.35 -4.26
CA SER A 25 -6.56 -20.25 -4.82
C SER A 25 -6.01 -21.69 -4.93
N GLY A 26 -6.79 -22.68 -4.48
CA GLY A 26 -6.36 -24.09 -4.38
C GLY A 26 -5.54 -24.44 -3.15
N ASP A 27 -5.12 -23.48 -2.33
CA ASP A 27 -4.42 -23.79 -1.08
C ASP A 27 -5.33 -24.49 -0.07
N LYS A 28 -4.77 -25.41 0.69
CA LYS A 28 -5.43 -26.04 1.82
C LYS A 28 -5.29 -25.20 3.09
N VAL A 29 -6.41 -24.76 3.64
CA VAL A 29 -6.49 -24.14 4.97
C VAL A 29 -6.77 -25.25 5.97
N ALA A 30 -5.77 -25.58 6.80
CA ALA A 30 -5.86 -26.64 7.79
C ALA A 30 -5.39 -26.18 9.17
N GLY A 31 -5.96 -26.78 10.20
CA GLY A 31 -5.71 -26.41 11.58
C GLY A 31 -6.38 -27.34 12.57
N LYS A 32 -6.41 -26.88 13.81
CA LYS A 32 -7.05 -27.56 14.93
C LYS A 32 -7.85 -26.56 15.76
N ILE A 33 -8.96 -27.00 16.32
CA ILE A 33 -9.71 -26.29 17.34
C ILE A 33 -9.35 -26.91 18.69
N VAL A 34 -8.77 -26.09 19.58
CA VAL A 34 -8.36 -26.50 20.92
C VAL A 34 -9.44 -26.13 21.92
N VAL A 35 -9.89 -27.13 22.69
CA VAL A 35 -10.89 -26.97 23.73
C VAL A 35 -10.33 -27.43 25.08
N GLU A 36 -10.40 -26.56 26.08
CA GLU A 36 -10.18 -26.91 27.49
C GLU A 36 -11.38 -26.45 28.31
N VAL A 37 -11.86 -27.31 29.20
CA VAL A 37 -13.03 -27.02 30.05
C VAL A 37 -12.61 -26.93 31.51
N SER A 38 -13.26 -26.03 32.27
CA SER A 38 -13.01 -25.88 33.72
C SER A 38 -13.87 -26.82 34.56
N GLU A 39 -15.00 -27.28 34.00
CA GLU A 39 -15.95 -28.21 34.60
C GLU A 39 -16.33 -29.29 33.58
N VAL A 40 -16.84 -30.44 34.06
CA VAL A 40 -17.30 -31.51 33.17
C VAL A 40 -18.43 -30.97 32.29
N THR A 41 -18.21 -30.95 30.98
CA THR A 41 -19.08 -30.29 30.01
C THR A 41 -19.49 -31.27 28.92
N ARG A 42 -20.79 -31.42 28.71
CA ARG A 42 -21.35 -32.18 27.58
C ARG A 42 -21.38 -31.29 26.34
N VAL A 43 -20.79 -31.76 25.25
CA VAL A 43 -20.74 -31.08 23.95
C VAL A 43 -21.51 -31.91 22.93
N SER A 44 -22.50 -31.32 22.28
CA SER A 44 -23.31 -31.99 21.27
C SER A 44 -22.58 -32.07 19.94
N ALA A 45 -21.97 -30.98 19.49
CA ALA A 45 -21.22 -30.92 18.25
C ALA A 45 -20.18 -29.79 18.29
N VAL A 46 -19.07 -30.00 17.58
CA VAL A 46 -18.12 -28.95 17.23
C VAL A 46 -18.15 -28.79 15.72
N LYS A 47 -18.51 -27.61 15.23
CA LYS A 47 -18.60 -27.29 13.80
C LYS A 47 -17.55 -26.29 13.43
N VAL A 48 -16.95 -26.45 12.26
CA VAL A 48 -16.05 -25.49 11.64
C VAL A 48 -16.71 -24.93 10.39
N ILE A 49 -16.64 -23.61 10.22
CA ILE A 49 -17.25 -22.90 9.11
C ILE A 49 -16.19 -21.98 8.51
N GLY A 50 -15.76 -22.28 7.28
CA GLY A 50 -14.89 -21.40 6.49
C GLY A 50 -15.73 -20.37 5.74
N VAL A 51 -15.47 -19.09 5.96
CA VAL A 51 -16.23 -18.00 5.34
C VAL A 51 -15.28 -17.04 4.64
N GLY A 52 -15.59 -16.73 3.39
CA GLY A 52 -14.96 -15.66 2.64
C GLY A 52 -16.04 -14.82 1.98
N SER A 53 -16.12 -13.54 2.33
CA SER A 53 -17.12 -12.66 1.74
C SER A 53 -16.61 -11.24 1.54
N ALA A 54 -17.11 -10.60 0.48
CA ALA A 54 -17.01 -9.18 0.28
C ALA A 54 -18.26 -8.48 0.81
N LYS A 55 -18.06 -7.34 1.45
CA LYS A 55 -19.12 -6.49 1.99
C LYS A 55 -18.87 -5.06 1.59
N VAL A 56 -19.90 -4.43 1.03
CA VAL A 56 -19.90 -3.00 0.73
C VAL A 56 -21.00 -2.34 1.53
N GLU A 57 -20.67 -1.23 2.16
CA GLU A 57 -21.65 -0.42 2.87
C GLU A 57 -21.29 1.07 2.81
N TYR A 58 -22.24 1.89 2.37
CA TYR A 58 -22.12 3.34 2.44
C TYR A 58 -23.47 4.05 2.51
N MET A 59 -23.43 5.27 3.07
CA MET A 59 -24.57 6.19 3.06
C MET A 59 -24.56 7.05 1.78
N LYS A 60 -25.75 7.26 1.22
CA LYS A 60 -26.03 8.25 0.17
C LYS A 60 -27.25 9.07 0.59
N GLY A 61 -27.01 10.25 1.17
CA GLY A 61 -28.07 11.01 1.85
C GLY A 61 -28.63 10.22 3.03
N LYS A 62 -29.95 10.06 3.10
CA LYS A 62 -30.64 9.28 4.14
C LYS A 62 -30.67 7.76 3.86
N GLN A 63 -30.30 7.32 2.65
CA GLN A 63 -30.39 5.91 2.26
C GLN A 63 -29.07 5.17 2.52
N ARG A 64 -29.16 4.05 3.24
CA ARG A 64 -28.06 3.09 3.44
C ARG A 64 -28.01 2.14 2.24
N CYS A 65 -26.88 2.08 1.55
CA CYS A 65 -26.62 1.12 0.49
C CYS A 65 -25.72 0.03 1.07
N ARG A 66 -26.12 -1.24 0.95
CA ARG A 66 -25.35 -2.39 1.43
C ARG A 66 -25.45 -3.52 0.42
N GLU A 67 -24.34 -4.20 0.18
CA GLU A 67 -24.25 -5.39 -0.67
C GLU A 67 -23.28 -6.38 -0.01
N GLU A 68 -23.54 -7.67 -0.15
CA GLU A 68 -22.70 -8.74 0.38
C GLU A 68 -22.62 -9.86 -0.65
N MET A 69 -21.41 -10.36 -0.89
CA MET A 69 -21.15 -11.44 -1.83
C MET A 69 -20.25 -12.48 -1.17
N GLU A 70 -20.69 -13.73 -1.17
CA GLU A 70 -19.95 -14.86 -0.63
C GLU A 70 -19.08 -15.49 -1.72
N TYR A 71 -17.80 -15.72 -1.42
CA TYR A 71 -16.81 -16.36 -2.28
C TYR A 71 -16.33 -17.71 -1.73
N LEU A 72 -16.46 -17.91 -0.42
CA LEU A 72 -16.14 -19.16 0.25
C LEU A 72 -17.21 -19.41 1.30
N LYS A 73 -17.80 -20.60 1.25
CA LYS A 73 -18.65 -21.15 2.29
C LYS A 73 -18.36 -22.63 2.42
N TYR A 74 -17.70 -22.97 3.52
CA TYR A 74 -17.39 -24.34 3.90
C TYR A 74 -17.99 -24.60 5.28
N GLU A 75 -18.56 -25.78 5.50
CA GLU A 75 -19.10 -26.20 6.79
C GLU A 75 -18.81 -27.68 7.01
N GLU A 76 -18.23 -28.03 8.16
CA GLU A 76 -17.91 -29.39 8.54
C GLU A 76 -18.17 -29.57 10.04
N THR A 77 -18.72 -30.73 10.42
CA THR A 77 -18.88 -31.11 11.82
C THR A 77 -17.72 -32.02 12.21
N LEU A 78 -16.90 -31.56 13.16
CA LEU A 78 -15.69 -32.24 13.59
C LEU A 78 -15.99 -33.32 14.63
N ARG A 79 -15.25 -34.42 14.53
CA ARG A 79 -15.29 -35.52 15.49
C ARG A 79 -13.95 -35.60 16.22
N LEU A 80 -14.00 -36.14 17.43
CA LEU A 80 -12.80 -36.40 18.22
C LEU A 80 -12.47 -37.88 18.08
N ASP A 81 -11.32 -38.21 17.50
CA ASP A 81 -10.98 -39.61 17.19
C ASP A 81 -10.82 -40.48 18.44
N ASP A 82 -10.42 -39.88 19.57
CA ASP A 82 -10.06 -40.60 20.81
C ASP A 82 -11.18 -40.67 21.87
N GLN A 83 -12.40 -40.18 21.59
CA GLN A 83 -13.50 -40.25 22.57
C GLN A 83 -14.70 -41.05 22.05
N PRO A 84 -15.21 -42.03 22.83
CA PRO A 84 -16.45 -42.69 22.48
C PRO A 84 -17.59 -41.68 22.50
N ALA A 85 -18.26 -41.53 21.36
CA ALA A 85 -19.47 -40.74 21.26
C ALA A 85 -20.62 -41.46 21.99
N ASP A 86 -21.45 -40.71 22.72
CA ASP A 86 -22.70 -41.24 23.28
C ASP A 86 -23.68 -41.61 22.15
N THR A 87 -24.77 -42.30 22.49
CA THR A 87 -25.84 -42.72 21.56
C THR A 87 -26.42 -41.56 20.72
N ASP A 88 -26.31 -40.33 21.22
CA ASP A 88 -26.75 -39.07 20.59
C ASP A 88 -25.59 -38.32 19.86
N GLY A 89 -24.42 -38.94 19.72
CA GLY A 89 -23.23 -38.33 19.10
C GLY A 89 -22.49 -37.32 19.99
N SER A 90 -23.03 -37.00 21.17
CA SER A 90 -22.42 -36.05 22.11
C SER A 90 -21.18 -36.61 22.82
N VAL A 91 -20.26 -35.72 23.16
CA VAL A 91 -18.97 -36.02 23.81
C VAL A 91 -18.90 -35.35 25.18
N ILE A 92 -18.30 -36.01 26.18
CA ILE A 92 -18.13 -35.46 27.53
C ILE A 92 -16.69 -34.99 27.72
N LEU A 93 -16.51 -33.67 27.77
CA LEU A 93 -15.21 -33.06 28.06
C LEU A 93 -15.00 -32.95 29.56
N ARG A 94 -13.81 -33.35 30.03
CA ARG A 94 -13.43 -33.32 31.45
C ARG A 94 -12.31 -32.30 31.69
N PRO A 95 -12.30 -31.63 32.85
CA PRO A 95 -11.22 -30.71 33.20
C PRO A 95 -9.87 -31.41 33.26
N GLY A 96 -8.80 -30.67 32.97
CA GLY A 96 -7.42 -31.17 32.98
C GLY A 96 -6.96 -31.80 31.67
N ASN A 97 -7.86 -32.05 30.72
CA ASN A 97 -7.53 -32.54 29.39
C ASN A 97 -7.62 -31.42 28.34
N LYS A 98 -6.76 -31.54 27.32
CA LYS A 98 -6.79 -30.70 26.12
C LYS A 98 -7.37 -31.51 24.97
N TYR A 99 -8.46 -31.02 24.40
CA TYR A 99 -9.16 -31.67 23.29
C TYR A 99 -8.84 -30.94 21.98
N GLU A 100 -8.38 -31.68 20.97
CA GLU A 100 -8.00 -31.12 19.67
C GLU A 100 -8.89 -31.69 18.56
N TYR A 101 -9.64 -30.81 17.89
CA TYR A 101 -10.45 -31.15 16.72
C TYR A 101 -9.75 -30.67 15.46
N SER A 102 -9.24 -31.58 14.64
CA SER A 102 -8.55 -31.21 13.39
C SER A 102 -9.56 -30.85 12.29
N PHE A 103 -9.25 -29.83 11.50
CA PHE A 103 -10.03 -29.45 10.32
C PHE A 103 -9.12 -29.15 9.14
N GLY A 104 -9.66 -29.28 7.93
CA GLY A 104 -8.94 -28.87 6.73
C GLY A 104 -9.83 -28.82 5.50
N PHE A 105 -9.84 -27.69 4.81
CA PHE A 105 -10.57 -27.50 3.58
C PHE A 105 -9.70 -26.81 2.53
N GLU A 106 -10.02 -27.04 1.26
CA GLU A 106 -9.32 -26.41 0.14
C GLU A 106 -10.06 -25.15 -0.29
N LEU A 107 -9.29 -24.11 -0.59
CA LEU A 107 -9.82 -22.89 -1.18
C LEU A 107 -10.25 -23.16 -2.63
N PRO A 108 -11.36 -22.54 -3.10
CA PRO A 108 -11.80 -22.64 -4.49
C PRO A 108 -10.68 -22.43 -5.52
N VAL A 109 -10.86 -23.01 -6.70
CA VAL A 109 -9.91 -22.86 -7.81
C VAL A 109 -9.88 -21.40 -8.33
N GLN A 110 -8.82 -21.07 -9.08
CA GLN A 110 -8.57 -19.72 -9.58
C GLN A 110 -9.78 -19.07 -10.27
N GLY A 111 -9.96 -17.77 -10.06
CA GLY A 111 -11.06 -16.99 -10.63
C GLY A 111 -12.38 -17.03 -9.84
N GLN A 112 -12.47 -17.82 -8.77
CA GLN A 112 -13.61 -17.82 -7.84
C GLN A 112 -13.31 -17.13 -6.50
N LEU A 113 -12.04 -16.93 -6.17
CA LEU A 113 -11.59 -16.20 -4.99
C LEU A 113 -11.24 -14.77 -5.36
N VAL A 114 -11.16 -13.92 -4.35
CA VAL A 114 -10.80 -12.52 -4.50
C VAL A 114 -9.80 -12.17 -3.41
N SER A 115 -8.81 -11.34 -3.73
CA SER A 115 -7.82 -10.91 -2.74
C SER A 115 -8.48 -10.18 -1.57
N SER A 116 -8.02 -10.48 -0.36
CA SER A 116 -8.37 -9.76 0.86
C SER A 116 -8.15 -8.27 0.69
N TYR A 117 -9.11 -7.48 1.19
CA TYR A 117 -9.10 -6.04 1.01
C TYR A 117 -9.82 -5.33 2.14
N LYS A 118 -9.30 -4.16 2.52
CA LYS A 118 -9.95 -3.28 3.50
C LYS A 118 -9.93 -1.86 2.97
N GLY A 119 -11.10 -1.38 2.57
CA GLY A 119 -11.31 -0.03 2.06
C GLY A 119 -12.19 0.82 2.97
N LYS A 120 -12.49 2.04 2.51
CA LYS A 120 -13.31 3.01 3.26
C LYS A 120 -14.78 2.61 3.35
N PHE A 121 -15.31 1.97 2.30
CA PHE A 121 -16.74 1.65 2.16
C PHE A 121 -17.00 0.16 1.99
N GLY A 122 -16.00 -0.69 2.24
CA GLY A 122 -16.15 -2.13 2.08
C GLY A 122 -14.86 -2.88 2.33
N TYR A 123 -14.98 -4.19 2.45
CA TYR A 123 -13.88 -5.10 2.68
C TYR A 123 -14.15 -6.46 2.05
N VAL A 124 -13.09 -7.20 1.81
CA VAL A 124 -13.07 -8.62 1.47
C VAL A 124 -12.30 -9.28 2.59
N GLN A 125 -12.92 -10.22 3.30
CA GLN A 125 -12.29 -10.89 4.43
C GLN A 125 -12.54 -12.39 4.41
N TYR A 126 -11.57 -13.13 4.91
CA TYR A 126 -11.63 -14.57 5.08
C TYR A 126 -11.38 -14.93 6.54
N TYR A 127 -12.18 -15.87 7.06
CA TYR A 127 -12.02 -16.36 8.42
C TYR A 127 -12.58 -17.77 8.57
N VAL A 128 -12.03 -18.49 9.53
CA VAL A 128 -12.60 -19.73 10.06
C VAL A 128 -13.38 -19.38 11.32
N ARG A 129 -14.60 -19.89 11.41
CA ARG A 129 -15.47 -19.80 12.58
C ARG A 129 -15.64 -21.20 13.17
N ALA A 130 -15.34 -21.38 14.45
CA ALA A 130 -15.63 -22.59 15.20
C ALA A 130 -16.88 -22.35 16.06
N LEU A 131 -17.81 -23.31 16.04
CA LEU A 131 -19.03 -23.32 16.84
C LEU A 131 -19.05 -24.58 17.71
N MET A 132 -19.21 -24.40 19.02
CA MET A 132 -19.37 -25.50 19.96
C MET A 132 -20.76 -25.48 20.56
N GLU A 133 -21.58 -26.47 20.17
CA GLU A 133 -22.95 -26.64 20.61
C GLU A 133 -22.99 -27.42 21.93
N ARG A 134 -23.76 -26.91 22.90
CA ARG A 134 -23.89 -27.50 24.23
C ARG A 134 -25.39 -27.62 24.58
N PRO A 135 -25.82 -28.73 25.20
CA PRO A 135 -27.22 -28.91 25.57
C PRO A 135 -27.74 -27.76 26.45
N ALA A 136 -28.92 -27.24 26.12
CA ALA A 136 -29.60 -26.16 26.84
C ALA A 136 -28.76 -24.88 27.05
N GLN A 137 -27.73 -24.64 26.22
CA GLN A 137 -26.89 -23.45 26.27
C GLN A 137 -26.67 -22.87 24.87
N PRO A 138 -26.47 -21.55 24.75
CA PRO A 138 -26.08 -20.97 23.47
C PRO A 138 -24.73 -21.53 23.01
N ALA A 139 -24.63 -21.73 21.69
CA ALA A 139 -23.40 -22.19 21.06
C ALA A 139 -22.27 -21.19 21.35
N LEU A 140 -21.09 -21.70 21.70
CA LEU A 140 -19.90 -20.90 21.83
C LEU A 140 -19.26 -20.71 20.46
N GLU A 141 -18.78 -19.50 20.19
CA GLU A 141 -18.21 -19.13 18.90
C GLU A 141 -16.82 -18.55 19.10
N CYS A 142 -15.88 -18.94 18.25
CA CYS A 142 -14.62 -18.21 18.07
C CYS A 142 -14.30 -18.09 16.58
N LYS A 143 -13.58 -17.03 16.22
CA LYS A 143 -13.21 -16.72 14.83
C LYS A 143 -11.72 -16.47 14.73
N LYS A 144 -11.14 -16.91 13.62
CA LYS A 144 -9.76 -16.58 13.27
C LYS A 144 -9.65 -16.20 11.80
N HIS A 145 -9.15 -15.00 11.56
CA HIS A 145 -8.96 -14.46 10.22
C HIS A 145 -7.69 -15.02 9.57
N PHE A 146 -7.72 -15.14 8.25
CA PHE A 146 -6.56 -15.42 7.42
C PHE A 146 -6.62 -14.54 6.16
N GLU A 147 -5.48 -14.26 5.57
CA GLU A 147 -5.40 -13.40 4.38
C GLU A 147 -5.37 -14.27 3.12
N VAL A 148 -6.08 -13.82 2.08
CA VAL A 148 -6.05 -14.43 0.75
C VAL A 148 -5.48 -13.44 -0.24
N GLU A 149 -4.55 -13.87 -1.08
CA GLU A 149 -3.99 -13.06 -2.14
C GLU A 149 -4.00 -13.85 -3.44
N GLU A 150 -4.80 -13.37 -4.41
CA GLU A 150 -4.80 -13.90 -5.76
C GLU A 150 -3.70 -13.19 -6.57
N PRO A 151 -2.69 -13.94 -7.06
CA PRO A 151 -1.58 -13.34 -7.80
C PRO A 151 -2.10 -12.78 -9.12
N LEU A 152 -1.70 -11.55 -9.42
CA LEU A 152 -2.02 -10.88 -10.68
C LEU A 152 -0.75 -10.73 -11.51
N ASP A 153 -0.67 -11.47 -12.62
CA ASP A 153 0.45 -11.39 -13.54
C ASP A 153 0.36 -10.13 -14.41
N VAL A 154 1.35 -9.25 -14.25
CA VAL A 154 1.47 -8.00 -15.01
C VAL A 154 2.23 -8.17 -16.32
N ASN A 155 2.82 -9.34 -16.58
CA ASN A 155 3.65 -9.60 -17.77
C ASN A 155 2.84 -10.08 -18.98
N THR A 156 1.52 -9.94 -18.94
CA THR A 156 0.66 -10.28 -20.08
C THR A 156 0.89 -9.30 -21.23
N PRO A 157 0.78 -9.74 -22.50
CA PRO A 157 1.11 -8.91 -23.66
C PRO A 157 0.28 -7.61 -23.75
N ASP A 158 -0.97 -7.64 -23.29
CA ASP A 158 -1.82 -6.44 -23.20
C ASP A 158 -1.26 -5.40 -22.22
N LEU A 159 -0.79 -5.86 -21.05
CA LEU A 159 -0.24 -4.99 -20.00
C LEU A 159 1.18 -4.53 -20.28
N MET A 160 1.92 -5.23 -21.14
CA MET A 160 3.27 -4.85 -21.58
C MET A 160 3.26 -3.88 -22.77
N SER A 161 2.09 -3.61 -23.35
CA SER A 161 1.97 -2.67 -24.46
C SER A 161 2.07 -1.21 -24.00
N PRO A 162 2.75 -0.33 -24.77
CA PRO A 162 2.84 1.09 -24.43
C PRO A 162 1.47 1.72 -24.53
N THR A 163 1.17 2.61 -23.57
CA THR A 163 -0.09 3.35 -23.56
C THR A 163 0.18 4.84 -23.44
N GLY A 164 -0.66 5.63 -24.08
CA GLY A 164 -0.51 7.07 -24.11
C GLY A 164 -1.78 7.76 -24.55
N GLY A 165 -1.77 9.08 -24.48
CA GLY A 165 -2.89 9.89 -24.89
C GLY A 165 -2.53 11.36 -25.01
N MET A 166 -3.43 12.09 -25.66
CA MET A 166 -3.29 13.52 -25.86
C MET A 166 -4.57 14.22 -25.41
N LYS A 167 -4.39 15.37 -24.76
CA LYS A 167 -5.47 16.25 -24.32
C LYS A 167 -5.08 17.69 -24.59
N GLU A 168 -6.07 18.49 -24.95
CA GLU A 168 -5.91 19.90 -25.23
C GLU A 168 -7.10 20.66 -24.64
N LYS A 169 -6.85 21.89 -24.21
CA LYS A 169 -7.87 22.79 -23.68
C LYS A 169 -7.58 24.22 -24.10
N LYS A 170 -8.59 24.88 -24.67
CA LYS A 170 -8.55 26.32 -24.93
C LYS A 170 -8.64 27.10 -23.63
N VAL A 171 -7.73 28.06 -23.46
CA VAL A 171 -7.64 29.00 -22.34
C VAL A 171 -7.37 30.38 -22.94
N THR A 172 -8.44 31.11 -23.21
CA THR A 172 -8.39 32.34 -24.00
C THR A 172 -8.41 33.57 -23.10
N CYS A 173 -7.90 34.68 -23.63
CA CYS A 173 -8.04 36.00 -23.02
C CYS A 173 -8.22 37.06 -24.10
N MET A 174 -8.48 38.31 -23.72
CA MET A 174 -8.73 39.42 -24.65
C MET A 174 -7.60 39.60 -25.68
N PHE A 175 -6.34 39.42 -25.27
CA PHE A 175 -5.17 39.62 -26.13
C PHE A 175 -4.69 38.33 -26.82
N ILE A 176 -5.15 37.16 -26.37
CA ILE A 176 -4.77 35.85 -26.91
C ILE A 176 -6.06 35.03 -27.08
N PRO A 177 -6.83 35.29 -28.15
CA PRO A 177 -8.12 34.63 -28.38
C PRO A 177 -7.97 33.12 -28.70
N ASP A 178 -6.80 32.71 -29.19
CA ASP A 178 -6.48 31.31 -29.53
C ASP A 178 -5.55 30.64 -28.50
N GLY A 179 -5.46 31.19 -27.29
CA GLY A 179 -4.62 30.62 -26.23
C GLY A 179 -5.07 29.20 -25.87
N GLN A 180 -4.13 28.28 -25.77
CA GLN A 180 -4.41 26.88 -25.44
C GLN A 180 -3.29 26.23 -24.63
N VAL A 181 -3.63 25.11 -24.02
CA VAL A 181 -2.71 24.26 -23.28
C VAL A 181 -2.89 22.84 -23.80
N SER A 182 -1.78 22.20 -24.19
CA SER A 182 -1.78 20.83 -24.73
C SER A 182 -0.86 19.92 -23.90
N LEU A 183 -1.27 18.67 -23.77
CA LEU A 183 -0.59 17.61 -23.03
C LEU A 183 -0.62 16.35 -23.89
N ASN A 184 0.55 15.85 -24.27
CA ASN A 184 0.73 14.54 -24.88
C ASN A 184 1.64 13.70 -23.99
N ALA A 185 1.21 12.53 -23.54
CA ALA A 185 2.04 11.67 -22.71
C ALA A 185 1.89 10.19 -23.06
N LYS A 186 2.96 9.45 -22.82
CA LYS A 186 3.04 8.00 -23.00
C LYS A 186 3.86 7.36 -21.89
N ILE A 187 3.58 6.09 -21.63
CA ILE A 187 4.34 5.19 -20.77
C ILE A 187 4.64 3.91 -21.56
N ASP A 188 5.70 3.22 -21.15
CA ASP A 188 6.23 2.01 -21.80
C ASP A 188 5.29 0.80 -21.68
N ARG A 189 4.57 0.70 -20.55
CA ARG A 189 3.64 -0.39 -20.26
C ARG A 189 2.54 0.06 -19.28
N LYS A 190 1.54 -0.79 -19.09
CA LYS A 190 0.41 -0.59 -18.17
C LYS A 190 0.56 -1.39 -16.87
N GLY A 191 1.28 -2.50 -16.89
CA GLY A 191 1.51 -3.39 -15.75
C GLY A 191 2.78 -3.03 -14.96
N PHE A 192 2.66 -2.85 -13.64
CA PHE A 192 3.79 -2.56 -12.74
C PHE A 192 3.67 -3.32 -11.40
N CYS A 193 4.78 -3.53 -10.71
CA CYS A 193 4.79 -4.06 -9.35
C CYS A 193 5.03 -2.96 -8.30
N GLU A 194 4.75 -3.28 -7.03
CA GLU A 194 5.15 -2.43 -5.90
C GLU A 194 6.65 -2.10 -5.96
N GLY A 195 7.00 -0.83 -5.79
CA GLY A 195 8.39 -0.36 -5.74
C GLY A 195 9.05 -0.12 -7.09
N GLU A 196 8.41 -0.49 -8.20
CA GLU A 196 8.90 -0.17 -9.55
C GLU A 196 8.77 1.32 -9.87
N ASP A 197 9.64 1.80 -10.76
CA ASP A 197 9.61 3.18 -11.24
C ASP A 197 8.90 3.23 -12.61
N ILE A 198 7.86 4.06 -12.72
CA ILE A 198 7.14 4.31 -13.98
C ILE A 198 7.84 5.43 -14.73
N CYS A 199 8.30 5.15 -15.95
CA CYS A 199 8.93 6.13 -16.82
C CYS A 199 7.89 6.89 -17.64
N ILE A 200 7.83 8.21 -17.47
CA ILE A 200 6.87 9.09 -18.14
C ILE A 200 7.57 9.89 -19.23
N ASP A 201 7.12 9.70 -20.46
CA ASP A 201 7.46 10.58 -21.58
C ASP A 201 6.28 11.50 -21.86
N ALA A 202 6.46 12.81 -21.70
CA ALA A 202 5.40 13.79 -21.90
C ALA A 202 5.90 15.04 -22.60
N LYS A 203 5.03 15.66 -23.40
CA LYS A 203 5.22 16.97 -24.03
C LYS A 203 4.08 17.87 -23.58
N PHE A 204 4.43 19.05 -23.12
CA PHE A 204 3.53 20.07 -22.62
C PHE A 204 3.71 21.32 -23.46
N GLU A 205 2.62 21.91 -23.93
CA GLU A 205 2.64 23.16 -24.69
C GLU A 205 1.72 24.16 -24.02
N ASN A 206 2.20 25.39 -23.88
CA ASN A 206 1.44 26.48 -23.30
C ASN A 206 1.48 27.70 -24.22
N THR A 207 0.40 27.93 -24.96
CA THR A 207 0.19 29.15 -25.75
C THR A 207 -0.80 30.10 -25.09
N CYS A 208 -1.28 29.79 -23.87
CA CYS A 208 -2.17 30.67 -23.13
C CYS A 208 -1.39 31.74 -22.34
N SER A 209 -2.07 32.82 -21.93
CA SER A 209 -1.44 33.94 -21.23
C SER A 209 -0.98 33.64 -19.79
N ARG A 210 -1.20 32.43 -19.28
CA ARG A 210 -0.98 32.06 -17.87
C ARG A 210 0.26 31.18 -17.72
N ILE A 211 0.90 31.24 -16.56
CA ILE A 211 1.96 30.30 -16.20
C ILE A 211 1.30 29.00 -15.73
N VAL A 212 1.65 27.88 -16.36
CA VAL A 212 1.07 26.56 -16.07
C VAL A 212 2.10 25.64 -15.42
N VAL A 213 1.63 24.66 -14.65
CA VAL A 213 2.50 23.71 -13.93
C VAL A 213 2.12 22.27 -14.23
N PRO A 214 2.96 21.49 -14.94
CA PRO A 214 2.75 20.07 -15.15
C PRO A 214 3.02 19.29 -13.86
N LYS A 215 2.15 18.32 -13.58
CA LYS A 215 2.21 17.41 -12.44
C LYS A 215 1.79 16.01 -12.89
N ALA A 216 2.31 14.99 -12.24
CA ALA A 216 1.83 13.62 -12.39
C ALA A 216 1.60 12.98 -11.03
N ALA A 217 0.61 12.09 -10.94
CA ALA A 217 0.26 11.42 -9.70
C ALA A 217 -0.27 10.00 -9.95
N ILE A 218 0.09 9.06 -9.10
CA ILE A 218 -0.57 7.74 -9.06
C ILE A 218 -1.84 7.88 -8.21
N ILE A 219 -2.97 7.53 -8.80
CA ILE A 219 -4.28 7.57 -8.16
C ILE A 219 -4.81 6.14 -8.00
N ALA A 220 -5.22 5.78 -6.80
CA ALA A 220 -6.03 4.60 -6.55
C ALA A 220 -7.52 4.95 -6.71
N LYS A 221 -8.22 4.20 -7.55
CA LYS A 221 -9.65 4.31 -7.80
C LYS A 221 -10.33 3.07 -7.22
N GLN A 222 -10.93 3.26 -6.06
CA GLN A 222 -11.69 2.24 -5.36
C GLN A 222 -13.17 2.37 -5.74
N ILE A 223 -13.72 1.35 -6.38
CA ILE A 223 -15.08 1.32 -6.89
C ILE A 223 -15.88 0.37 -6.02
N TYR A 224 -16.97 0.86 -5.46
CA TYR A 224 -17.86 0.11 -4.58
C TYR A 224 -19.24 0.06 -5.23
N GLN A 225 -19.78 -1.13 -5.47
CA GLN A 225 -21.10 -1.33 -6.02
C GLN A 225 -22.03 -1.88 -4.94
N ALA A 226 -23.20 -1.25 -4.76
CA ALA A 226 -24.23 -1.74 -3.86
C ALA A 226 -25.63 -1.31 -4.32
N ASN A 227 -26.60 -2.21 -4.28
CA ASN A 227 -27.99 -1.96 -4.71
C ASN A 227 -28.07 -1.31 -6.11
N GLY A 228 -27.29 -1.81 -7.07
CA GLY A 228 -27.22 -1.29 -8.45
C GLY A 228 -26.60 0.11 -8.59
N ARG A 229 -26.02 0.67 -7.52
CA ARG A 229 -25.36 1.98 -7.54
C ARG A 229 -23.87 1.82 -7.39
N THR A 230 -23.12 2.76 -7.97
CA THR A 230 -21.66 2.79 -7.88
C THR A 230 -21.19 4.01 -7.09
N LYS A 231 -20.29 3.79 -6.13
CA LYS A 231 -19.55 4.83 -5.41
C LYS A 231 -18.07 4.69 -5.74
N VAL A 232 -17.48 5.76 -6.26
CA VAL A 232 -16.05 5.81 -6.57
C VAL A 232 -15.35 6.66 -5.53
N PHE A 233 -14.32 6.11 -4.92
CA PHE A 233 -13.39 6.82 -4.05
C PHE A 233 -12.03 6.89 -4.72
N ARG A 234 -11.52 8.11 -4.88
CA ARG A 234 -10.20 8.36 -5.47
C ARG A 234 -9.24 8.79 -4.37
N GLN A 235 -8.07 8.18 -4.33
CA GLN A 235 -7.01 8.50 -3.39
C GLN A 235 -5.72 8.75 -4.16
N LYS A 236 -5.11 9.91 -3.93
CA LYS A 236 -3.79 10.24 -4.43
C LYS A 236 -2.73 9.53 -3.59
N LEU A 237 -1.84 8.76 -4.23
CA LEU A 237 -0.85 7.92 -3.54
C LEU A 237 0.56 8.53 -3.59
N SER A 238 1.00 8.93 -4.78
CA SER A 238 2.29 9.57 -5.00
C SER A 238 2.16 10.65 -6.06
N SER A 239 3.07 11.63 -6.09
CA SER A 239 3.10 12.62 -7.15
C SER A 239 4.47 13.24 -7.38
N VAL A 240 4.67 13.69 -8.61
CA VAL A 240 5.83 14.47 -9.05
C VAL A 240 5.37 15.80 -9.64
N ARG A 241 6.18 16.83 -9.47
CA ARG A 241 5.95 18.19 -10.00
C ARG A 241 7.03 18.51 -11.04
N GLY A 242 6.64 19.15 -12.13
CA GLY A 242 7.57 19.73 -13.11
C GLY A 242 7.77 21.23 -12.91
N ASN A 243 8.58 21.81 -13.78
CA ASN A 243 8.89 23.23 -13.77
C ASN A 243 7.71 24.05 -14.28
N HIS A 244 7.69 25.34 -13.95
CA HIS A 244 6.71 26.27 -14.49
C HIS A 244 6.92 26.45 -16.00
N ILE A 245 5.84 26.46 -16.77
CA ILE A 245 5.85 26.74 -18.21
C ILE A 245 5.17 28.08 -18.42
N ILE A 246 5.95 29.08 -18.82
CA ILE A 246 5.43 30.42 -19.12
C ILE A 246 4.68 30.44 -20.46
N SER A 247 3.95 31.52 -20.72
CA SER A 247 3.20 31.72 -21.98
C SER A 247 4.12 31.63 -23.20
N GLY A 248 3.68 30.91 -24.22
CA GLY A 248 4.39 30.73 -25.50
C GLY A 248 5.50 29.66 -25.48
N MET A 249 5.63 28.90 -24.39
CA MET A 249 6.70 27.92 -24.22
C MET A 249 6.18 26.48 -24.18
N CYS A 250 7.10 25.54 -24.39
CA CYS A 250 6.87 24.11 -24.22
C CYS A 250 7.88 23.51 -23.23
N ASP A 251 7.50 22.41 -22.60
CA ASP A 251 8.37 21.57 -21.77
C ASP A 251 8.21 20.10 -22.17
N ALA A 252 9.22 19.28 -21.91
CA ALA A 252 9.18 17.86 -22.19
C ALA A 252 9.80 17.06 -21.06
N TRP A 253 9.11 15.99 -20.67
CA TRP A 253 9.66 14.94 -19.82
C TRP A 253 10.14 13.80 -20.72
N GLN A 254 11.41 13.44 -20.57
CA GLN A 254 12.04 12.32 -21.26
C GLN A 254 12.46 11.30 -20.19
N GLY A 255 11.60 10.33 -19.90
CA GLY A 255 11.82 9.35 -18.84
C GLY A 255 11.73 9.92 -17.41
N LYS A 256 10.87 10.91 -17.15
CA LYS A 256 10.66 11.37 -15.76
C LYS A 256 10.02 10.23 -14.96
N THR A 257 10.64 9.84 -13.85
CA THR A 257 10.20 8.67 -13.08
C THR A 257 9.25 9.02 -11.95
N ILE A 258 8.31 8.11 -11.67
CA ILE A 258 7.49 8.11 -10.46
C ILE A 258 7.44 6.70 -9.88
N ARG A 259 7.80 6.56 -8.60
CA ARG A 259 7.82 5.26 -7.93
C ARG A 259 6.42 4.82 -7.53
N VAL A 260 6.10 3.54 -7.75
CA VAL A 260 4.92 2.87 -7.21
C VAL A 260 5.12 2.68 -5.70
N PRO A 261 4.30 3.33 -4.85
CA PRO A 261 4.43 3.19 -3.40
C PRO A 261 4.01 1.79 -2.94
N LYS A 262 4.26 1.47 -1.67
CA LYS A 262 3.81 0.20 -1.06
C LYS A 262 2.30 0.15 -0.98
N ILE A 263 1.66 -0.65 -1.83
CA ILE A 263 0.21 -0.69 -2.01
C ILE A 263 -0.25 -2.11 -2.36
N LYS A 264 -1.51 -2.40 -2.06
CA LYS A 264 -2.11 -3.69 -2.43
C LYS A 264 -2.21 -3.84 -3.96
N PRO A 265 -2.17 -5.08 -4.47
CA PRO A 265 -2.43 -5.35 -5.88
C PRO A 265 -3.82 -4.90 -6.33
N SER A 266 -4.00 -4.80 -7.63
CA SER A 266 -5.28 -4.46 -8.25
C SER A 266 -6.29 -5.56 -8.03
N ILE A 267 -7.54 -5.20 -7.75
CA ILE A 267 -8.65 -6.14 -7.52
C ILE A 267 -9.64 -5.98 -8.65
N LEU A 268 -9.61 -6.92 -9.60
CA LEU A 268 -10.44 -6.87 -10.82
C LEU A 268 -11.54 -7.94 -10.84
N GLY A 269 -11.35 -9.05 -10.11
CA GLY A 269 -12.26 -10.20 -10.09
C GLY A 269 -13.47 -10.09 -9.15
N CYS A 270 -13.52 -9.06 -8.30
CA CYS A 270 -14.65 -8.86 -7.38
C CYS A 270 -15.76 -8.02 -8.03
N ASN A 271 -17.00 -8.48 -7.93
CA ASN A 271 -18.14 -7.81 -8.57
C ASN A 271 -18.52 -6.51 -7.85
N ILE A 272 -18.47 -6.52 -6.52
CA ILE A 272 -18.95 -5.41 -5.69
C ILE A 272 -17.86 -4.44 -5.26
N ILE A 273 -16.58 -4.85 -5.32
CA ILE A 273 -15.42 -4.01 -4.98
C ILE A 273 -14.39 -4.14 -6.10
N ARG A 274 -13.94 -3.02 -6.66
CA ARG A 274 -12.81 -3.00 -7.60
C ARG A 274 -11.76 -2.00 -7.13
N VAL A 275 -10.50 -2.36 -7.26
CA VAL A 275 -9.37 -1.48 -6.99
C VAL A 275 -8.57 -1.37 -8.27
N GLU A 276 -8.68 -0.19 -8.90
CA GLU A 276 -7.99 0.16 -10.13
C GLU A 276 -6.96 1.25 -9.83
N TYR A 277 -5.89 1.30 -10.60
CA TYR A 277 -4.89 2.36 -10.51
C TYR A 277 -4.86 3.16 -11.81
N ALA A 278 -4.47 4.43 -11.71
CA ALA A 278 -4.28 5.28 -12.87
C ALA A 278 -3.11 6.24 -12.64
N LEU A 279 -2.33 6.47 -13.69
CA LEU A 279 -1.38 7.57 -13.75
C LEU A 279 -2.12 8.81 -14.26
N MET A 280 -2.32 9.77 -13.38
CA MET A 280 -2.94 11.05 -13.70
C MET A 280 -1.84 12.07 -14.02
N ILE A 281 -1.72 12.45 -15.29
CA ILE A 281 -0.83 13.51 -15.75
C ILE A 281 -1.69 14.74 -16.01
N TYR A 282 -1.36 15.86 -15.39
CA TYR A 282 -2.20 17.05 -15.48
C TYR A 282 -1.43 18.36 -15.43
N MET A 283 -1.97 19.38 -16.05
CA MET A 283 -1.46 20.74 -15.98
C MET A 283 -2.36 21.59 -15.09
N HIS A 284 -1.76 22.19 -14.07
CA HIS A 284 -2.45 23.17 -13.24
C HIS A 284 -2.42 24.54 -13.94
N ILE A 285 -3.59 25.11 -14.13
CA ILE A 285 -3.80 26.38 -14.85
C ILE A 285 -4.44 27.32 -13.83
N PRO A 286 -3.74 28.37 -13.35
CA PRO A 286 -4.30 29.31 -12.39
C PRO A 286 -5.63 29.89 -12.90
N GLY A 287 -6.69 29.89 -12.10
CA GLY A 287 -8.01 30.44 -12.48
C GLY A 287 -8.76 29.66 -13.58
N SER A 288 -8.42 28.38 -13.83
CA SER A 288 -9.19 27.48 -14.72
C SER A 288 -9.10 26.04 -14.22
N ASP A 289 -10.00 25.17 -14.67
CA ASP A 289 -9.89 23.74 -14.36
C ASP A 289 -8.60 23.14 -14.95
N LYS A 290 -8.06 22.14 -14.24
CA LYS A 290 -6.86 21.40 -14.66
C LYS A 290 -7.10 20.71 -16.01
N LEU A 291 -6.08 20.69 -16.87
CA LEU A 291 -6.05 19.79 -18.04
C LEU A 291 -5.58 18.42 -17.56
N VAL A 292 -6.40 17.38 -17.68
CA VAL A 292 -6.12 16.05 -17.09
C VAL A 292 -6.12 14.97 -18.17
N LEU A 293 -5.05 14.17 -18.18
CA LEU A 293 -4.94 12.91 -18.89
C LEU A 293 -4.79 11.77 -17.85
N GLU A 294 -5.72 10.81 -17.86
CA GLU A 294 -5.65 9.61 -17.02
C GLU A 294 -5.24 8.42 -17.90
N LEU A 295 -4.08 7.82 -17.59
CA LEU A 295 -3.63 6.57 -18.19
C LEU A 295 -3.90 5.43 -17.21
N PRO A 296 -4.60 4.35 -17.61
CA PRO A 296 -4.90 3.24 -16.70
C PRO A 296 -3.63 2.49 -16.34
N LEU A 297 -3.54 1.99 -15.11
CA LEU A 297 -2.46 1.15 -14.60
C LEU A 297 -3.00 -0.13 -13.98
N VAL A 298 -2.21 -1.20 -14.04
CA VAL A 298 -2.47 -2.44 -13.31
C VAL A 298 -1.26 -2.72 -12.42
N ILE A 299 -1.50 -2.73 -11.11
CA ILE A 299 -0.50 -3.09 -10.11
C ILE A 299 -0.65 -4.57 -9.76
N GLY A 300 0.41 -5.35 -9.98
CA GLY A 300 0.46 -6.79 -9.73
C GLY A 300 0.98 -7.15 -8.35
N SER A 301 0.83 -8.43 -8.00
CA SER A 301 1.51 -9.01 -6.84
C SER A 301 2.85 -9.58 -7.30
N GLY A 302 3.88 -8.74 -7.27
CA GLY A 302 5.26 -9.17 -7.49
C GLY A 302 5.94 -9.29 -6.14
N THR A 303 6.37 -10.50 -5.75
CA THR A 303 7.26 -10.65 -4.61
C THR A 303 8.49 -9.77 -4.84
N SER A 304 8.79 -8.90 -3.89
CA SER A 304 9.95 -7.99 -3.88
C SER A 304 11.28 -8.75 -3.67
N SER A 305 11.45 -9.86 -4.39
CA SER A 305 12.65 -10.69 -4.43
C SER A 305 13.03 -10.98 -5.90
N GLY A 306 13.80 -10.04 -6.48
CA GLY A 306 14.94 -10.41 -7.31
C GLY A 306 14.74 -10.77 -8.78
N MET A 307 13.60 -10.52 -9.43
CA MET A 307 13.46 -10.78 -10.88
C MET A 307 13.54 -9.48 -11.72
N SER A 308 14.62 -8.69 -11.54
CA SER A 308 14.94 -7.55 -12.42
C SER A 308 16.37 -7.64 -12.98
N SER A 309 16.86 -8.85 -13.24
CA SER A 309 18.23 -9.03 -13.78
C SER A 309 18.40 -10.17 -14.79
N ARG A 310 17.35 -10.63 -15.50
CA ARG A 310 17.52 -11.75 -16.47
C ARG A 310 16.99 -11.56 -17.89
N THR A 311 16.62 -10.36 -18.31
CA THR A 311 16.29 -10.13 -19.72
C THR A 311 17.11 -8.98 -20.28
N ASN A 312 18.41 -9.22 -20.47
CA ASN A 312 19.26 -8.51 -21.44
C ASN A 312 20.60 -9.24 -21.57
N SER A 313 20.64 -10.29 -22.40
CA SER A 313 21.85 -10.76 -23.10
C SER A 313 21.53 -11.98 -23.96
N MET A 314 21.00 -11.75 -25.16
CA MET A 314 21.20 -12.67 -26.28
C MET A 314 21.94 -11.91 -27.37
N SER A 315 23.27 -12.04 -27.38
CA SER A 315 24.10 -11.82 -28.57
C SER A 315 25.51 -12.39 -28.31
N SER A 316 26.01 -13.11 -29.31
CA SER A 316 27.40 -13.60 -29.50
C SER A 316 27.95 -14.61 -28.49
N GLN A 317 27.75 -15.91 -28.78
CA GLN A 317 28.74 -16.94 -28.47
C GLN A 317 29.86 -16.84 -29.50
N ASP A 318 31.06 -16.50 -29.05
CA ASP A 318 32.31 -16.88 -29.70
C ASP A 318 33.27 -17.38 -28.61
N GLY A 319 33.98 -18.46 -28.93
CA GLY A 319 34.57 -19.36 -27.94
C GLY A 319 35.81 -18.83 -27.24
N SER A 320 36.07 -19.37 -26.05
CA SER A 320 37.39 -19.90 -25.66
C SER A 320 37.35 -20.50 -24.25
N GLN A 321 38.08 -21.60 -24.10
CA GLN A 321 38.28 -22.38 -22.90
C GLN A 321 39.07 -21.59 -21.84
N ALA A 322 38.74 -21.76 -20.56
CA ALA A 322 39.69 -22.16 -19.52
C ALA A 322 39.00 -22.25 -18.15
N SER A 323 39.15 -23.42 -17.54
CA SER A 323 38.88 -23.76 -16.15
C SER A 323 39.84 -23.05 -15.19
N ASN A 324 39.38 -22.65 -14.01
CA ASN A 324 39.90 -23.09 -12.70
C ASN A 324 39.22 -22.39 -11.52
N SER A 325 39.29 -23.10 -10.39
CA SER A 325 38.56 -23.03 -9.14
C SER A 325 39.04 -22.01 -8.10
N TRP A 326 38.14 -21.76 -7.13
CA TRP A 326 38.35 -21.60 -5.68
C TRP A 326 38.45 -20.20 -5.05
N VAL A 327 37.42 -19.92 -4.24
CA VAL A 327 37.36 -19.25 -2.92
C VAL A 327 38.63 -18.54 -2.44
N SER A 328 38.51 -17.25 -2.11
CA SER A 328 39.22 -16.63 -1.00
C SER A 328 38.45 -15.46 -0.40
N LEU A 329 38.50 -15.40 0.94
CA LEU A 329 37.76 -14.56 1.86
C LEU A 329 38.32 -13.12 1.95
N ARG A 330 37.41 -12.15 2.09
CA ARG A 330 37.40 -11.05 3.08
C ARG A 330 38.59 -10.06 3.14
N MET A 331 38.34 -8.82 2.72
CA MET A 331 38.76 -7.58 3.42
C MET A 331 37.78 -6.43 3.09
N PRO A 332 37.23 -5.69 4.08
CA PRO A 332 36.52 -4.43 3.84
C PRO A 332 37.50 -3.25 3.82
N SER A 333 37.47 -2.45 2.75
CA SER A 333 38.19 -1.19 2.61
C SER A 333 37.62 -0.09 3.52
N ALA A 334 38.49 0.69 4.16
CA ALA A 334 38.15 1.82 5.03
C ALA A 334 37.47 2.99 4.28
N PRO A 335 36.63 3.80 4.94
CA PRO A 335 35.97 4.96 4.33
C PRO A 335 36.94 6.16 4.15
N PRO A 336 36.71 7.03 3.15
CA PRO A 336 37.58 8.17 2.84
C PRO A 336 37.56 9.27 3.93
N SER A 337 38.69 9.99 4.02
CA SER A 337 38.97 11.08 4.95
C SER A 337 38.13 12.34 4.67
N TYR A 338 37.62 12.96 5.72
CA TYR A 338 36.82 14.20 5.69
C TYR A 338 37.73 15.43 5.67
N CYS A 339 38.38 15.70 4.54
CA CYS A 339 39.10 16.96 4.28
C CYS A 339 39.02 17.23 2.79
N ASP A 340 37.89 17.79 2.33
CA ASP A 340 37.77 18.59 1.10
C ASP A 340 36.38 19.24 1.05
N ILE A 341 36.14 20.17 1.99
CA ILE A 341 35.03 21.13 1.87
C ILE A 341 35.66 22.43 1.38
N THR A 342 35.77 22.57 0.07
CA THR A 342 35.98 23.86 -0.56
C THR A 342 34.70 24.67 -0.47
N ARG A 343 34.75 25.73 0.34
CA ARG A 343 33.79 26.83 0.35
C ARG A 343 33.81 27.49 -1.02
N ASP A 344 32.73 27.34 -1.78
CA ASP A 344 32.39 28.31 -2.82
C ASP A 344 30.96 28.81 -2.61
N CYS A 345 30.89 29.94 -1.90
CA CYS A 345 29.74 30.82 -1.87
C CYS A 345 29.69 31.57 -3.21
N ARG A 346 28.70 31.27 -4.05
CA ARG A 346 28.17 32.25 -5.01
C ARG A 346 26.66 32.32 -4.86
N LEU A 347 26.21 33.34 -4.14
CA LEU A 347 24.86 33.87 -4.22
C LEU A 347 24.70 34.50 -5.60
N ASP A 348 23.78 33.97 -6.40
CA ASP A 348 23.08 34.73 -7.43
C ASP A 348 21.67 34.15 -7.57
N THR A 349 20.71 34.76 -6.88
CA THR A 349 19.28 34.55 -7.15
C THR A 349 18.53 35.84 -6.83
N PRO A 350 17.79 36.43 -7.78
CA PRO A 350 17.04 37.65 -7.50
C PRO A 350 15.83 37.32 -6.62
N LEU A 351 15.76 38.02 -5.49
CA LEU A 351 14.64 38.05 -4.55
C LEU A 351 13.37 38.56 -5.25
N THR A 352 12.38 37.69 -5.43
CA THR A 352 10.96 38.07 -5.51
C THR A 352 10.12 37.08 -4.71
N PRO A 353 9.19 37.53 -3.84
CA PRO A 353 8.38 36.62 -3.05
C PRO A 353 7.22 36.14 -3.93
N LEU A 354 7.25 34.87 -4.34
CA LEU A 354 6.10 34.25 -5.00
C LEU A 354 5.28 33.49 -3.96
N LEU A 355 4.04 33.95 -3.83
CA LEU A 355 2.99 33.44 -2.96
C LEU A 355 2.89 31.91 -3.04
N ASP A 356 3.07 31.28 -1.88
CA ASP A 356 2.84 29.86 -1.70
C ASP A 356 1.33 29.66 -1.50
N ASP A 357 0.59 29.39 -2.58
CA ASP A 357 -0.84 29.10 -2.50
C ASP A 357 -1.06 27.69 -1.92
N TYR A 358 -1.47 27.71 -0.66
CA TYR A 358 -1.86 26.60 0.19
C TYR A 358 -3.12 25.87 -0.35
N ASP A 359 -3.01 24.57 -0.63
CA ASP A 359 -4.11 23.69 -1.04
C ASP A 359 -4.84 23.18 0.21
N GLY A 360 -5.89 23.91 0.62
CA GLY A 360 -6.65 23.64 1.85
C GLY A 360 -7.52 22.39 1.78
N GLY A 361 -7.33 21.51 2.77
CA GLY A 361 -8.30 20.50 3.20
C GLY A 361 -8.52 20.62 4.72
N ASP A 362 -9.78 20.81 5.11
CA ASP A 362 -10.35 21.01 6.45
C ASP A 362 -9.59 20.46 7.68
N SER A 363 -9.16 21.37 8.57
CA SER A 363 -9.05 21.20 10.04
C SER A 363 -8.80 22.56 10.71
N PRO A 364 -9.32 22.82 11.93
CA PRO A 364 -9.32 24.16 12.53
C PRO A 364 -7.94 24.60 13.00
N ILE A 365 -7.66 25.88 12.82
CA ILE A 365 -6.38 26.55 13.02
C ILE A 365 -6.12 26.76 14.52
N PHE A 366 -5.03 26.18 15.04
CA PHE A 366 -4.25 26.79 16.11
C PHE A 366 -2.81 26.92 15.60
N MET A 367 -2.33 28.16 15.45
CA MET A 367 -0.92 28.45 15.20
C MET A 367 -0.14 28.22 16.49
N ASN A 368 0.73 27.21 16.52
CA ASN A 368 1.83 27.15 17.47
C ASN A 368 3.11 27.49 16.71
N ALA A 369 3.82 28.51 17.17
CA ALA A 369 5.15 28.84 16.67
C ALA A 369 6.13 27.68 16.98
N PRO A 370 6.99 27.26 16.04
CA PRO A 370 8.01 26.27 16.34
C PRO A 370 9.08 26.91 17.24
N ALA A 371 9.16 26.47 18.49
CA ALA A 371 10.30 26.74 19.34
C ALA A 371 11.51 25.95 18.83
N PHE A 372 12.37 26.59 18.03
CA PHE A 372 13.70 26.08 17.75
C PHE A 372 14.54 26.19 19.01
N GLN A 373 14.81 25.08 19.69
CA GLN A 373 15.85 24.99 20.69
C GLN A 373 17.18 24.77 19.96
N PHE A 374 18.04 25.80 19.96
CA PHE A 374 19.44 25.61 19.62
C PHE A 374 20.10 24.71 20.70
N PRO A 375 20.97 23.76 20.34
CA PRO A 375 21.82 23.11 21.32
C PRO A 375 22.71 24.16 22.01
N PRO A 376 22.99 24.02 23.31
CA PRO A 376 23.86 24.96 24.01
C PRO A 376 25.26 24.94 23.39
N LEU A 377 25.85 26.12 23.25
CA LEU A 377 27.24 26.27 22.82
C LEU A 377 28.16 25.57 23.83
N PRO A 378 29.28 24.95 23.38
CA PRO A 378 30.24 24.33 24.27
C PRO A 378 30.82 25.35 25.25
N ALA A 379 31.01 24.91 26.49
CA ALA A 379 31.57 25.74 27.56
C ALA A 379 33.01 26.16 27.20
N TYR A 380 33.24 27.46 27.10
CA TYR A 380 34.60 28.00 27.09
C TYR A 380 35.16 27.87 28.50
N SER A 381 36.24 27.10 28.64
CA SER A 381 37.14 27.17 29.78
C SER A 381 38.05 28.39 29.57
N GLU A 382 37.90 29.43 30.40
CA GLU A 382 38.90 30.48 30.52
C GLU A 382 40.18 29.86 31.09
N VAL A 383 41.28 30.01 30.37
CA VAL A 383 42.62 29.70 30.87
C VAL A 383 43.18 31.03 31.38
N ASP A 384 43.30 31.16 32.69
CA ASP A 384 44.03 32.25 33.33
C ASP A 384 45.53 32.12 32.95
N GLU A 385 46.03 33.04 32.13
CA GLU A 385 47.47 33.28 32.03
C GLU A 385 47.85 34.43 32.97
N GLU A 386 48.41 34.06 34.13
CA GLU A 386 49.19 34.97 34.96
C GLU A 386 50.40 35.48 34.18
N TYR A 387 50.52 36.80 34.00
CA TYR A 387 51.81 37.42 33.71
C TYR A 387 52.07 38.62 34.61
N ASN A 388 53.07 38.43 35.46
CA ASN A 388 53.57 39.38 36.44
C ASN A 388 54.18 40.63 35.75
N GLY A 389 53.99 41.78 36.39
CA GLY A 389 54.14 43.11 35.79
C GLY A 389 55.57 43.55 35.46
N ASN A 390 55.67 44.52 34.54
CA ASN A 390 56.25 45.82 34.86
C ASN A 390 55.96 46.87 33.77
N ALA A 391 55.71 48.08 34.25
CA ALA A 391 55.23 49.25 33.52
C ALA A 391 56.22 49.82 32.50
N ARG A 392 55.70 50.31 31.37
CA ARG A 392 56.05 51.65 30.84
C ARG A 392 55.05 52.14 29.80
N MET A 393 54.76 53.43 29.90
CA MET A 393 53.72 54.19 29.24
C MET A 393 54.26 54.94 28.01
N MET A 394 53.35 55.31 27.09
CA MET A 394 53.41 56.38 26.05
C MET A 394 53.92 56.00 24.64
N PRO A 395 53.55 56.75 23.58
CA PRO A 395 52.18 57.11 23.18
C PRO A 395 51.93 56.93 21.67
N VAL A 396 50.69 57.19 21.28
CA VAL A 396 50.13 57.27 19.92
C VAL A 396 50.87 58.29 19.04
N CYS A 397 51.09 57.92 17.78
CA CYS A 397 51.08 58.80 16.61
C CYS A 397 50.11 58.22 15.58
#